data_AF-A0A962K775-F1
#
_entry.id   AF-A0A962K775-F1
#
_cell.length_a   1.000
_cell.length_b   1.000
_cell.length_c   1.000
_cell.angle_alpha   90.00
_cell.angle_beta   90.00
_cell.angle_gamma   90.00
#
_symmetry.space_group_name_H-M   'P 1'
#
loop_
_entity.id
_entity.type
_entity.pdbx_description
1 polymer ?
#
loop_
_entity_poly.entity_id
_entity_poly.type
_entity_poly.pdbx_seq_one_letter_code
_entity_poly.pdbx_strand_id
1 'polypeptide(L)'
;MKLRGDITINGRQYREGQEVPWGFIYPFFMVHMLAFGLSGFFMAYSPEGPGAGFLYLHGGFAILIYLVFYLTLFGKEEVRWMFINAGLGLFGIYAEIGWILDRFGTTLEDYPVYIHVIPFLYYILYTFLLRQAVIDFTRSRSDPDRRRRVEKLYIGVSIALYLIILVTTRT
;
A
#
# COMPACT_ATOMS: atom_id res chain seq x y z
N MET A 1 2.70 -16.84 -8.50
CA MET A 1 3.49 -16.39 -7.32
C MET A 1 3.62 -17.56 -6.38
N LYS A 2 4.79 -17.81 -5.81
CA LYS A 2 4.97 -18.86 -4.78
C LYS A 2 4.58 -18.32 -3.41
N LEU A 3 3.74 -19.06 -2.70
CA LEU A 3 3.33 -18.70 -1.34
C LEU A 3 4.48 -18.82 -0.35
N ARG A 4 4.41 -18.04 0.73
CA ARG A 4 5.35 -18.05 1.87
C ARG A 4 4.71 -18.56 3.17
N GLY A 5 3.48 -19.03 3.08
CA GLY A 5 2.74 -19.68 4.15
C GLY A 5 1.52 -20.41 3.60
N ASP A 6 0.83 -21.14 4.47
CA ASP A 6 -0.35 -21.92 4.10
C ASP A 6 -1.61 -21.04 4.00
N ILE A 7 -2.43 -21.26 2.97
CA ILE A 7 -3.70 -20.55 2.78
C ILE A 7 -4.75 -21.46 2.16
N THR A 8 -6.01 -21.29 2.56
CA THR A 8 -7.14 -21.97 1.91
C THR A 8 -7.91 -20.97 1.06
N ILE A 9 -8.06 -21.27 -0.23
CA ILE A 9 -8.81 -20.43 -1.18
C ILE A 9 -9.90 -21.31 -1.80
N ASN A 10 -11.17 -20.92 -1.66
CA ASN A 10 -12.33 -21.67 -2.17
C ASN A 10 -12.33 -23.16 -1.76
N GLY A 11 -12.00 -23.44 -0.49
CA GLY A 11 -11.94 -24.80 0.05
C GLY A 11 -10.71 -25.63 -0.38
N ARG A 12 -9.86 -25.11 -1.27
CA ARG A 12 -8.60 -25.74 -1.65
C ARG A 12 -7.45 -25.22 -0.77
N GLN A 13 -6.78 -26.13 -0.08
CA GLN A 13 -5.58 -25.80 0.68
C GLN A 13 -4.38 -25.64 -0.26
N TYR A 14 -3.68 -24.52 -0.12
CA TYR A 14 -2.40 -24.25 -0.73
C TYR A 14 -1.34 -24.18 0.36
N ARG A 15 -0.27 -24.97 0.20
CA ARG A 15 0.85 -25.00 1.14
C ARG A 15 1.94 -24.02 0.75
N GLU A 16 2.79 -23.67 1.71
CA GLU A 16 4.01 -22.90 1.45
C GLU A 16 4.79 -23.46 0.25
N GLY A 17 5.31 -22.56 -0.60
CA GLY A 17 6.07 -22.89 -1.80
C GLY A 17 5.23 -23.26 -3.02
N GLN A 18 3.93 -23.55 -2.86
CA GLN A 18 3.03 -23.80 -3.98
C GLN A 18 2.73 -22.51 -4.76
N GLU A 19 2.49 -22.67 -6.06
CA GLU A 19 2.11 -21.56 -6.92
C GLU A 19 0.62 -21.27 -6.85
N VAL A 20 0.30 -20.00 -6.63
CA VAL A 20 -1.06 -19.48 -6.71
C VAL A 20 -1.23 -18.57 -7.93
N PRO A 21 -2.45 -18.54 -8.51
CA PRO A 21 -2.78 -17.70 -9.66
C PRO A 21 -2.79 -16.22 -9.27
N TRP A 22 -1.63 -15.59 -9.42
CA TRP A 22 -1.41 -14.17 -9.09
C TRP A 22 -2.34 -13.23 -9.86
N GLY A 23 -2.80 -13.63 -11.05
CA GLY A 23 -3.70 -12.85 -11.89
C GLY A 23 -5.08 -12.62 -11.28
N PHE A 24 -5.50 -13.42 -10.29
CA PHE A 24 -6.72 -13.16 -9.52
C PHE A 24 -6.42 -12.43 -8.20
N ILE A 25 -5.32 -12.79 -7.54
CA ILE A 25 -4.95 -12.24 -6.23
C ILE A 25 -4.68 -10.74 -6.32
N TYR A 26 -3.82 -10.31 -7.25
CA TYR A 26 -3.45 -8.88 -7.32
C TYR A 26 -4.64 -7.97 -7.63
N PRO A 27 -5.47 -8.21 -8.67
CA PRO A 27 -6.61 -7.34 -8.93
C PRO A 27 -7.62 -7.30 -7.76
N PHE A 28 -7.89 -8.45 -7.14
CA PHE A 28 -8.78 -8.50 -5.97
C PHE A 28 -8.25 -7.63 -4.83
N PHE A 29 -7.01 -7.86 -4.40
CA PHE A 29 -6.43 -7.10 -3.29
C PHE A 29 -6.26 -5.62 -3.65
N MET A 30 -5.88 -5.27 -4.88
CA MET A 30 -5.74 -3.88 -5.29
C MET A 30 -7.09 -3.14 -5.24
N VAL A 31 -8.14 -3.67 -5.86
CA VAL A 31 -9.46 -3.03 -5.85
C VAL A 31 -10.01 -2.96 -4.42
N HIS A 32 -9.90 -4.05 -3.67
CA HIS A 32 -10.40 -4.12 -2.31
C HIS A 32 -9.67 -3.12 -1.40
N MET A 33 -8.34 -3.07 -1.46
CA MET A 33 -7.55 -2.12 -0.68
C MET A 33 -7.76 -0.67 -1.08
N LEU A 34 -7.95 -0.40 -2.38
CA LEU A 34 -8.26 0.96 -2.83
C LEU A 34 -9.58 1.43 -2.22
N ALA A 35 -10.63 0.59 -2.26
CA ALA A 35 -11.93 0.92 -1.66
C ALA A 35 -11.82 1.15 -0.15
N PHE A 36 -11.14 0.27 0.57
CA PHE A 36 -10.93 0.41 2.02
C PHE A 36 -10.01 1.58 2.38
N GLY A 37 -8.97 1.84 1.59
CA GLY A 37 -8.06 2.96 1.77
C GLY A 37 -8.75 4.30 1.53
N LEU A 38 -9.59 4.40 0.49
CA LEU A 38 -10.44 5.56 0.25
C LEU A 38 -11.45 5.75 1.39
N SER A 39 -12.09 4.68 1.85
CA SER A 39 -12.97 4.76 3.02
C SER A 39 -12.21 5.26 4.26
N GLY A 40 -11.02 4.71 4.55
CA GLY A 40 -10.13 5.16 5.62
C GLY A 40 -9.74 6.63 5.49
N PHE A 41 -9.44 7.08 4.27
CA PHE A 41 -9.13 8.47 3.96
C PHE A 41 -10.31 9.40 4.27
N PHE A 42 -11.51 9.08 3.77
CA PHE A 42 -12.69 9.89 4.03
C PHE A 42 -13.12 9.86 5.50
N MET A 43 -12.97 8.74 6.20
CA MET A 43 -13.21 8.67 7.65
C MET A 43 -12.22 9.53 8.44
N ALA A 44 -10.99 9.69 7.94
CA ALA A 44 -9.96 10.50 8.59
C ALA A 44 -10.12 12.00 8.34
N TYR A 45 -10.50 12.39 7.13
CA TYR A 45 -10.43 13.79 6.67
C TYR A 45 -11.78 14.42 6.34
N SER A 46 -12.90 13.69 6.41
CA SER A 46 -14.21 14.31 6.25
C SER A 46 -14.63 15.06 7.53
N PRO A 47 -15.22 16.26 7.41
CA PRO A 47 -15.84 16.96 8.55
C PRO A 47 -16.91 16.13 9.27
N GLU A 48 -17.57 15.22 8.54
CA GLU A 48 -18.63 14.34 9.04
C GLU A 48 -18.10 12.94 9.41
N GLY A 49 -16.78 12.81 9.53
CA GLY A 49 -16.12 11.53 9.84
C GLY A 49 -16.58 10.96 11.20
N PRO A 50 -16.52 9.63 11.36
CA PRO A 50 -17.02 8.93 12.56
C PRO A 50 -16.13 9.11 13.81
N GLY A 51 -15.12 9.99 13.74
CA GLY A 51 -14.15 10.24 14.79
C GLY A 51 -13.01 9.21 14.84
N ALA A 52 -11.96 9.57 15.59
CA ALA A 52 -10.72 8.80 15.67
C ALA A 52 -10.94 7.37 16.20
N GLY A 53 -11.84 7.16 17.17
CA GLY A 53 -12.10 5.84 17.74
C GLY A 53 -12.54 4.82 16.68
N PHE A 54 -13.52 5.20 15.84
CA PHE A 54 -13.98 4.32 14.76
C PHE A 54 -12.95 4.17 13.64
N LEU A 55 -12.22 5.25 13.30
CA LEU A 55 -11.14 5.20 12.31
C LEU A 55 -10.10 4.12 12.66
N TYR A 56 -9.66 4.08 13.92
CA TYR A 56 -8.68 3.09 14.38
C TYR A 56 -9.26 1.69 14.52
N LEU A 57 -10.51 1.57 14.98
CA LEU A 57 -11.19 0.27 15.07
C LEU A 57 -11.35 -0.36 13.68
N HIS A 58 -11.93 0.38 12.73
CA HIS A 58 -12.21 -0.12 11.39
C HIS A 58 -10.94 -0.22 10.55
N GLY A 59 -10.22 0.89 10.40
CA GLY A 59 -9.03 0.96 9.55
C GLY A 59 -7.85 0.17 10.12
N GLY A 60 -7.63 0.23 11.45
CA GLY A 60 -6.56 -0.52 12.10
C GLY A 60 -6.77 -2.04 12.01
N PHE A 61 -8.01 -2.51 12.19
CA PHE A 61 -8.31 -3.94 12.05
C PHE A 61 -8.15 -4.42 10.61
N ALA A 62 -8.59 -3.63 9.63
CA ALA A 62 -8.38 -3.95 8.21
C ALA A 62 -6.88 -3.98 7.84
N ILE A 63 -6.09 -3.02 8.30
CA ILE A 63 -4.62 -3.01 8.15
C ILE A 63 -4.00 -4.29 8.73
N LEU A 64 -4.41 -4.69 9.95
CA LEU A 64 -3.94 -5.92 10.59
C LEU A 64 -4.25 -7.15 9.74
N ILE A 65 -5.47 -7.25 9.20
CA ILE A 65 -5.87 -8.35 8.31
C ILE A 65 -4.99 -8.37 7.05
N TYR A 66 -4.75 -7.23 6.41
CA TYR A 66 -3.86 -7.17 5.24
C TYR A 66 -2.44 -7.59 5.56
N LEU A 67 -1.92 -7.24 6.74
CA LEU A 67 -0.60 -7.70 7.18
C LEU A 67 -0.54 -9.21 7.33
N VAL A 68 -1.58 -9.86 7.85
CA VAL A 68 -1.65 -11.33 7.92
C VAL A 68 -1.60 -11.94 6.51
N PHE A 69 -2.38 -11.40 5.57
CA PHE A 69 -2.32 -11.83 4.18
C PHE A 69 -0.93 -11.61 3.58
N TYR A 70 -0.31 -10.46 3.82
CA TYR A 70 0.99 -10.14 3.24
C TYR A 70 2.11 -11.02 3.78
N LEU A 71 2.08 -11.34 5.08
CA LEU A 71 3.00 -12.30 5.67
C LEU A 71 2.85 -13.68 5.00
N THR A 72 1.62 -14.11 4.74
CA THR A 72 1.31 -15.39 4.09
C THR A 72 1.72 -15.41 2.61
N LEU A 73 1.46 -14.32 1.89
CA LEU A 73 1.68 -14.23 0.44
C LEU A 73 3.15 -13.92 0.09
N PHE A 74 3.79 -13.01 0.83
CA PHE A 74 5.09 -12.43 0.49
C PHE A 74 6.20 -12.77 1.48
N GLY A 75 5.85 -13.21 2.69
CA GLY A 75 6.79 -13.61 3.73
C GLY A 75 7.23 -12.45 4.62
N LYS A 76 7.76 -12.82 5.80
CA LYS A 76 8.18 -11.87 6.85
C LYS A 76 9.20 -10.85 6.38
N GLU A 77 10.16 -11.27 5.55
CA GLU A 77 11.26 -10.41 5.13
C GLU A 77 10.77 -9.29 4.20
N GLU A 78 9.92 -9.59 3.23
CA GLU A 78 9.37 -8.56 2.33
C GLU A 78 8.45 -7.59 3.09
N VAL A 79 7.67 -8.06 4.06
CA VAL A 79 6.84 -7.20 4.93
C VAL A 79 7.70 -6.33 5.85
N ARG A 80 8.82 -6.84 6.35
CA ARG A 80 9.78 -6.02 7.13
C ARG A 80 10.37 -4.91 6.26
N TRP A 81 10.81 -5.24 5.05
CA TRP A 81 11.35 -4.25 4.11
C TRP A 81 10.32 -3.24 3.64
N MET A 82 9.04 -3.61 3.54
CA MET A 82 7.95 -2.67 3.29
C MET A 82 7.96 -1.51 4.29
N PHE A 83 8.01 -1.81 5.59
CA PHE A 83 8.00 -0.77 6.62
C PHE A 83 9.30 0.05 6.65
N ILE A 84 10.45 -0.58 6.41
CA ILE A 84 11.74 0.15 6.32
C ILE A 84 11.70 1.15 5.16
N ASN A 85 11.29 0.69 3.98
CA ASN A 85 11.18 1.54 2.78
C ASN A 85 10.13 2.63 2.95
N ALA A 86 9.03 2.34 3.63
CA ALA A 86 7.99 3.32 3.96
C ALA A 86 8.51 4.42 4.88
N GLY A 87 9.32 4.09 5.89
CA GLY A 87 9.96 5.07 6.76
C GLY A 87 10.87 6.03 5.99
N LEU A 88 11.65 5.49 5.04
CA LEU A 88 12.48 6.30 4.14
C LEU A 88 11.65 7.12 3.13
N GLY A 89 10.49 6.59 2.74
CA GLY A 89 9.56 7.20 1.78
C GLY A 89 8.50 8.10 2.40
N LEU A 90 8.56 8.38 3.71
CA LEU A 90 7.51 9.13 4.42
C LEU A 90 7.26 10.51 3.81
N PHE A 91 8.31 11.15 3.27
CA PHE A 91 8.21 12.40 2.54
C PHE A 91 7.30 12.29 1.30
N GLY A 92 7.41 11.18 0.54
CA GLY A 92 6.55 10.93 -0.62
C GLY A 92 5.09 10.74 -0.21
N ILE A 93 4.85 10.00 0.88
CA ILE A 93 3.51 9.82 1.45
C ILE A 93 2.91 11.17 1.86
N TYR A 94 3.69 11.99 2.57
CA TYR A 94 3.28 13.31 3.01
C TYR A 94 2.94 14.22 1.82
N ALA A 95 3.79 14.23 0.79
CA ALA A 95 3.56 15.02 -0.42
C ALA A 95 2.31 14.57 -1.19
N GLU A 96 2.11 13.27 -1.40
CA GLU A 96 0.94 12.78 -2.13
C GLU A 96 -0.35 12.98 -1.36
N ILE A 97 -0.40 12.64 -0.07
CA ILE A 97 -1.61 12.82 0.74
C ILE A 97 -1.92 14.31 0.88
N GLY A 98 -0.92 15.17 1.08
CA GLY A 98 -1.11 16.63 1.10
C GLY A 98 -1.69 17.15 -0.21
N TRP A 99 -1.14 16.72 -1.34
CA TRP A 99 -1.69 17.06 -2.66
C TRP A 99 -3.12 16.56 -2.89
N ILE A 100 -3.49 15.40 -2.33
CA ILE A 100 -4.89 14.93 -2.36
C ILE A 100 -5.74 15.88 -1.52
N LEU A 101 -5.33 16.21 -0.29
CA LEU A 101 -6.08 17.08 0.62
C LEU A 101 -6.28 18.49 0.08
N ASP A 102 -5.28 19.05 -0.61
CA ASP A 102 -5.36 20.39 -1.21
C ASP A 102 -6.52 20.48 -2.22
N ARG A 103 -6.88 19.38 -2.90
CA ARG A 103 -8.06 19.31 -3.80
C ARG A 103 -9.39 19.42 -3.07
N PHE A 104 -9.38 19.13 -1.77
CA PHE A 104 -10.53 19.28 -0.88
C PHE A 104 -10.46 20.59 -0.07
N GLY A 105 -9.50 21.47 -0.36
CA GLY A 105 -9.34 22.74 0.33
C GLY A 105 -8.83 22.62 1.78
N THR A 106 -8.16 21.52 2.10
CA THR A 106 -7.57 21.27 3.42
C THR A 106 -6.12 20.84 3.27
N THR A 107 -5.35 20.91 4.33
CA THR A 107 -3.95 20.51 4.38
C THR A 107 -3.74 19.45 5.45
N LEU A 108 -2.55 18.82 5.47
CA LEU A 108 -2.20 17.90 6.55
C LEU A 108 -2.15 18.59 7.92
N GLU A 109 -1.79 19.87 7.97
CA GLU A 109 -1.63 20.64 9.21
C GLU A 109 -2.96 20.95 9.89
N ASP A 110 -4.06 20.87 9.15
CA ASP A 110 -5.42 21.07 9.68
C ASP A 110 -5.89 19.91 10.57
N TYR A 111 -5.17 18.77 10.58
CA TYR A 111 -5.53 17.59 11.34
C TYR A 111 -4.44 17.21 12.36
N PRO A 112 -4.82 16.66 13.53
CA PRO A 112 -3.86 16.10 14.46
C PRO A 112 -3.05 14.96 13.83
N VAL A 113 -1.75 14.88 14.14
CA VAL A 113 -0.82 13.91 13.54
C VAL A 113 -1.33 12.46 13.60
N TYR A 114 -2.01 12.08 14.68
CA TYR A 114 -2.55 10.72 14.84
C TYR A 114 -3.67 10.37 13.84
N ILE A 115 -4.32 11.35 13.21
CA ILE A 115 -5.34 11.09 12.17
C ILE A 115 -4.71 10.53 10.90
N HIS A 116 -3.47 10.92 10.59
CA HIS A 116 -2.78 10.49 9.37
C HIS A 116 -2.31 9.04 9.39
N VAL A 117 -2.24 8.41 10.58
CA VAL A 117 -1.67 7.06 10.76
C VAL A 117 -2.38 6.03 9.87
N ILE A 118 -3.71 6.00 9.88
CA ILE A 118 -4.48 5.02 9.10
C ILE A 118 -4.33 5.27 7.58
N PRO A 119 -4.56 6.48 7.04
CA PRO A 119 -4.30 6.78 5.63
C PRO A 119 -2.87 6.45 5.19
N PHE A 120 -1.85 6.79 5.99
CA PHE A 120 -0.45 6.55 5.65
C PHE A 120 -0.14 5.05 5.61
N LEU A 121 -0.64 4.28 6.58
CA LEU A 121 -0.48 2.83 6.58
C LEU A 121 -1.15 2.18 5.37
N TYR A 122 -2.36 2.63 4.99
CA TYR A 122 -3.01 2.17 3.77
C TYR A 122 -2.18 2.46 2.52
N TYR A 123 -1.64 3.66 2.43
CA TYR A 123 -0.74 4.05 1.33
C TYR A 123 0.48 3.14 1.25
N ILE A 124 1.11 2.83 2.38
CA ILE A 124 2.26 1.92 2.47
C ILE A 124 1.89 0.52 1.97
N LEU A 125 0.79 -0.03 2.46
CA LEU A 125 0.35 -1.36 2.05
C LEU A 125 0.05 -1.39 0.55
N TYR A 126 -0.65 -0.37 0.04
CA TYR A 126 -1.06 -0.30 -1.35
C TYR A 126 0.13 -0.18 -2.30
N THR A 127 1.09 0.70 -2.01
CA THR A 127 2.31 0.86 -2.81
C THR A 127 3.18 -0.39 -2.79
N PHE A 128 3.26 -1.07 -1.64
CA PHE A 128 3.93 -2.37 -1.56
C PHE A 128 3.26 -3.42 -2.45
N LEU A 129 1.93 -3.52 -2.43
CA LEU A 129 1.20 -4.45 -3.29
C LEU A 129 1.44 -4.17 -4.76
N LEU A 130 1.38 -2.88 -5.15
CA LEU A 130 1.65 -2.43 -6.51
C LEU A 130 3.06 -2.83 -6.95
N ARG A 131 4.07 -2.62 -6.09
CA ARG A 131 5.45 -3.05 -6.38
C ARG A 131 5.54 -4.56 -6.59
N GLN A 132 4.92 -5.37 -5.71
CA GLN A 132 4.92 -6.83 -5.86
C GLN A 132 4.22 -7.27 -7.15
N ALA A 133 3.10 -6.62 -7.49
CA ALA A 133 2.37 -6.86 -8.73
C ALA A 133 3.23 -6.57 -9.97
N VAL A 134 3.95 -5.44 -10.00
CA VAL A 134 4.88 -5.09 -11.09
C VAL A 134 6.00 -6.13 -11.22
N ILE A 135 6.58 -6.59 -10.10
CA ILE A 135 7.63 -7.61 -10.10
C ILE A 135 7.13 -8.94 -10.69
N ASP A 136 5.94 -9.38 -10.30
CA ASP A 136 5.36 -10.64 -10.77
C ASP A 136 4.85 -10.54 -12.22
N PHE A 137 4.25 -9.42 -12.60
CA PHE A 137 3.79 -9.18 -13.98
C PHE A 137 4.95 -9.15 -14.97
N THR A 138 6.08 -8.54 -14.58
CA THR A 138 7.32 -8.52 -15.39
C THR A 138 8.11 -9.83 -15.32
N ARG A 139 7.63 -10.83 -14.56
CA ARG A 139 8.29 -12.12 -14.29
C ARG A 139 9.72 -11.94 -13.76
N SER A 140 9.93 -10.91 -12.96
CA SER A 140 11.27 -10.52 -12.49
C SER A 140 11.66 -11.18 -11.17
N ARG A 141 10.73 -11.86 -10.49
CA ARG A 141 10.97 -12.41 -9.15
C ARG A 141 12.16 -13.38 -9.06
N SER A 142 12.41 -14.15 -10.13
CA SER A 142 13.47 -15.17 -10.18
C SER A 142 14.75 -14.72 -10.90
N ASP A 143 14.77 -13.52 -11.48
CA ASP A 143 15.90 -12.97 -12.27
C ASP A 143 16.41 -11.70 -11.56
N PRO A 144 17.56 -11.78 -10.85
CA PRO A 144 18.09 -10.66 -10.07
C PRO A 144 18.35 -9.40 -10.90
N ASP A 145 18.86 -9.57 -12.13
CA ASP A 145 19.20 -8.44 -13.01
C ASP A 145 17.95 -7.76 -13.56
N ARG A 146 16.93 -8.55 -13.91
CA ARG A 146 15.62 -8.02 -14.31
C ARG A 146 14.92 -7.36 -13.13
N ARG A 147 14.92 -7.98 -11.94
CA ARG A 147 14.37 -7.40 -10.72
C ARG A 147 14.97 -6.03 -10.45
N ARG A 148 16.31 -5.92 -10.50
CA ARG A 148 17.01 -4.64 -10.26
C ARG A 148 16.62 -3.57 -11.27
N ARG A 149 16.46 -3.91 -12.55
CA ARG A 149 16.01 -2.96 -13.59
C ARG A 149 14.58 -2.50 -13.35
N VAL A 150 13.68 -3.42 -13.04
CA VAL A 150 12.27 -3.11 -12.75
C VAL A 150 12.13 -2.27 -11.49
N GLU A 151 12.89 -2.58 -10.44
CA GLU A 151 12.92 -1.77 -9.21
C GLU A 151 13.45 -0.36 -9.46
N LYS A 152 14.54 -0.20 -10.23
CA LYS A 152 15.05 1.12 -10.62
C LYS A 152 14.01 1.91 -11.42
N LEU A 153 13.34 1.27 -12.37
CA LEU A 153 12.28 1.89 -13.16
C LEU A 153 11.11 2.33 -12.26
N TYR A 154 10.64 1.45 -11.37
CA TYR A 154 9.58 1.74 -10.42
C TYR A 154 9.92 2.95 -9.52
N ILE A 155 11.15 2.98 -8.98
CA ILE A 155 11.63 4.11 -8.17
C ILE A 155 11.72 5.39 -9.01
N GLY A 156 12.29 5.31 -10.22
CA GLY A 156 12.42 6.46 -11.11
C GLY A 156 11.07 7.07 -11.48
N VAL A 157 10.07 6.24 -11.81
CA VAL A 157 8.70 6.68 -12.07
C VAL A 157 8.07 7.29 -10.82
N SER A 158 8.26 6.67 -9.64
CA SER A 158 7.71 7.20 -8.38
C SER A 158 8.30 8.56 -8.04
N ILE A 159 9.61 8.75 -8.18
CA ILE A 159 10.28 10.04 -7.96
C ILE A 159 9.76 11.08 -8.96
N ALA A 160 9.65 10.72 -10.24
CA ALA A 160 9.12 11.64 -11.25
C ALA A 160 7.69 12.08 -10.92
N LEU A 161 6.82 11.15 -10.50
CA LEU A 161 5.46 11.46 -10.06
C LEU A 161 5.46 12.38 -8.83
N TYR A 162 6.24 12.08 -7.80
CA TYR A 162 6.34 12.93 -6.61
C TYR A 162 6.87 14.33 -6.93
N LEU A 163 7.83 14.46 -7.86
CA LEU A 163 8.34 15.76 -8.31
C LEU A 163 7.28 16.54 -9.08
N ILE A 164 6.53 15.89 -9.98
CA ILE A 164 5.40 16.52 -10.69
C ILE A 164 4.35 17.00 -9.69
N ILE A 165 3.97 16.14 -8.75
CA ILE A 165 3.04 16.47 -7.66
C ILE A 165 3.56 17.70 -6.91
N LEU A 166 4.80 17.68 -6.43
CA LEU A 166 5.41 18.77 -5.68
C LEU A 166 5.40 20.11 -6.45
N VAL A 167 5.70 20.09 -7.75
CA VAL A 167 5.69 21.30 -8.60
C VAL A 167 4.27 21.81 -8.81
N THR A 168 3.29 20.92 -9.01
CA THR A 168 1.88 21.30 -9.23
C THR A 168 1.13 21.72 -7.96
N THR A 169 1.67 21.42 -6.77
CA THR A 169 1.08 21.80 -5.48
C THR A 169 1.45 23.25 -5.09
N ARG A 170 2.43 23.87 -5.75
CA ARG A 170 2.94 25.22 -5.43
C ARG A 170 2.32 26.35 -6.26
N THR A 171 1.20 26.13 -6.94
CA THR A 171 0.44 27.14 -7.70
C THR A 171 -0.96 27.24 -7.16
#